data_AF-A0A7K3Z6V2-F1
#
_entry.id   AF-A0A7K3Z6V2-F1
#
_cell.length_a   1.000
_cell.length_b   1.000
_cell.length_c   1.000
_cell.angle_alpha   90.00
_cell.angle_beta   90.00
_cell.angle_gamma   90.00
#
_symmetry.space_group_name_H-M   'P 1'
#
loop_
_entity.id
_entity.type
_entity.pdbx_description
1 polymer ?
#
loop_
_entity_poly.entity_id
_entity_poly.type
_entity_poly.pdbx_seq_one_letter_code
_entity_poly.pdbx_strand_id
1 'polypeptide(L)'
;MNFKKTFAILLLVALATGTFAGIQFGDAQVPEEMKTFPVIDAIPNPVAVGEDCLIRAGILQPLNSHEYGWKDITVTVVRPDNTTETLGPITSDSTGVSFVNYVPDQVGIYKLTTNFPEQEMPVDTMDMERNGITIPKGTIMKASTSETLELVVNEEPTMFYPGHPLPTEYWSRPIDPQLREWAVISGNWLFRPDNSLALYNDYAPETAHVLWANQMTTGGLAGGLFESVPATSETGDAYEGKYSNTIVMNGIVYYQVGEYGNVMKTVAVDLHTGETLWVLNGTTFTRGQVMWFDSWNYDGVFTYLWQVVGSGGWFSTTNTWKAYDPYTGEWQFTFTNVPSGTATTYGPKGEILVYTINTQAGYMTMWNSTLAGLSTTDPSDAYYGSWGSQTHGKTIDASKSNCYTFNATIPAGLQIGSSFMGSALKVYPDRVVAMSFNHTHVRVWGLSTEPGCEGNKLFDNTWTAPTSWKEGYVTQHYGTATNEVEDGFITLWIKEEQKHYAFSVENGKYLWTTDSEYYANAYGWGNAEHTWYAAYGNLYSIGVGGDLYCYDGKTGATLWTYALDDLYGEPVTGQNWWGWITLIADGKV
;
A
#
# COMPACT_ATOMS: atom_id res chain seq x y z
N MET A 1 -69.38 8.72 6.22
CA MET A 1 -68.13 8.12 6.75
C MET A 1 -67.30 7.67 5.55
N ASN A 2 -66.06 8.14 5.44
CA ASN A 2 -65.36 8.29 4.17
C ASN A 2 -64.81 6.95 3.63
N PHE A 3 -65.34 6.46 2.51
CA PHE A 3 -64.93 5.21 1.85
C PHE A 3 -63.40 5.13 1.61
N LYS A 4 -62.75 6.29 1.39
CA LYS A 4 -61.29 6.42 1.26
C LYS A 4 -60.51 6.10 2.54
N LYS A 5 -61.06 6.37 3.74
CA LYS A 5 -60.41 6.04 5.03
C LYS A 5 -60.54 4.55 5.35
N THR A 6 -61.67 3.94 5.02
CA THR A 6 -61.89 2.49 5.22
C THR A 6 -61.03 1.67 4.25
N PHE A 7 -60.87 2.12 3.01
CA PHE A 7 -60.00 1.46 2.03
C PHE A 7 -58.51 1.60 2.37
N ALA A 8 -58.07 2.75 2.88
CA ALA A 8 -56.69 2.95 3.33
C ALA A 8 -56.34 2.12 4.57
N ILE A 9 -57.28 1.94 5.51
CA ILE A 9 -57.09 1.07 6.68
C ILE A 9 -57.09 -0.41 6.27
N LEU A 10 -57.93 -0.83 5.32
CA LEU A 10 -57.90 -2.20 4.77
C LEU A 10 -56.61 -2.47 3.97
N LEU A 11 -56.06 -1.49 3.27
CA LEU A 11 -54.78 -1.62 2.57
C LEU A 11 -53.59 -1.64 3.54
N LEU A 12 -53.60 -0.83 4.60
CA LEU A 12 -52.58 -0.83 5.65
C LEU A 12 -52.64 -2.10 6.52
N VAL A 13 -53.83 -2.66 6.76
CA VAL A 13 -53.96 -3.98 7.41
C VAL A 13 -53.52 -5.08 6.45
N ALA A 14 -53.82 -5.03 5.15
CA ALA A 14 -53.33 -6.00 4.17
C ALA A 14 -51.80 -5.92 3.92
N LEU A 15 -51.18 -4.75 4.07
CA LEU A 15 -49.72 -4.56 4.01
C LEU A 15 -49.03 -4.90 5.35
N ALA A 16 -49.73 -4.77 6.49
CA ALA A 16 -49.22 -5.20 7.80
C ALA A 16 -49.48 -6.70 8.09
N THR A 17 -50.48 -7.31 7.43
CA THR A 17 -50.75 -8.75 7.43
C THR A 17 -50.32 -9.40 6.11
N GLY A 18 -49.41 -8.76 5.38
CA GLY A 18 -48.46 -9.46 4.51
C GLY A 18 -47.54 -10.28 5.41
N THR A 19 -48.14 -11.22 6.12
CA THR A 19 -47.46 -12.33 6.76
C THR A 19 -46.48 -12.83 5.72
N PHE A 20 -45.20 -12.79 6.05
CA PHE A 20 -44.35 -13.95 5.85
C PHE A 20 -45.27 -15.15 5.95
N ALA A 21 -45.68 -15.71 4.81
CA ALA A 21 -45.99 -17.11 4.77
C ALA A 21 -44.68 -17.70 5.28
N GLY A 22 -44.64 -17.99 6.58
CA GLY A 22 -43.53 -18.72 7.16
C GLY A 22 -43.41 -19.90 6.23
N ILE A 23 -42.31 -19.93 5.48
CA ILE A 23 -41.94 -21.11 4.74
C ILE A 23 -42.01 -22.18 5.82
N GLN A 24 -42.99 -23.08 5.72
CA GLN A 24 -42.99 -24.24 6.58
C GLN A 24 -41.73 -24.98 6.18
N PHE A 25 -40.67 -24.80 6.97
CA PHE A 25 -39.54 -25.70 6.96
C PHE A 25 -40.16 -27.05 7.32
N GLY A 26 -40.32 -27.92 6.33
CA GLY A 26 -40.64 -29.30 6.64
C GLY A 26 -39.52 -29.82 7.53
N ASP A 27 -39.89 -30.49 8.63
CA ASP A 27 -38.96 -31.21 9.51
C ASP A 27 -38.36 -32.42 8.75
N ALA A 28 -37.62 -32.16 7.67
CA ALA A 28 -36.75 -33.15 7.07
C ALA A 28 -35.55 -33.30 8.02
N GLN A 29 -35.62 -34.30 8.90
CA GLN A 29 -34.50 -34.66 9.74
C GLN A 29 -33.29 -34.95 8.86
N VAL A 30 -32.18 -34.21 9.08
CA VAL A 30 -30.93 -34.46 8.38
C VAL A 30 -30.51 -35.91 8.66
N PRO A 31 -30.25 -36.73 7.63
CA PRO A 31 -29.80 -38.11 7.82
C PRO A 31 -28.49 -38.17 8.61
N GLU A 32 -28.30 -39.22 9.42
CA GLU A 32 -27.02 -39.47 10.12
C GLU A 32 -25.87 -39.75 9.15
N GLU A 33 -26.19 -40.22 7.93
CA GLU A 33 -25.22 -40.45 6.85
C GLU A 33 -25.67 -39.76 5.55
N MET A 34 -24.78 -38.98 4.95
CA MET A 34 -25.01 -38.27 3.69
C MET A 34 -24.12 -38.82 2.58
N LYS A 35 -24.72 -39.05 1.41
CA LYS A 35 -23.95 -39.30 0.19
C LYS A 35 -23.23 -38.01 -0.22
N THR A 36 -21.96 -38.12 -0.56
CA THR A 36 -21.13 -37.02 -1.06
C THR A 36 -21.13 -36.97 -2.58
N PHE A 37 -20.85 -35.79 -3.12
CA PHE A 37 -20.79 -35.52 -4.55
C PHE A 37 -19.45 -34.84 -4.85
N PRO A 38 -18.38 -35.60 -5.15
CA PRO A 38 -17.08 -35.04 -5.43
C PRO A 38 -17.02 -34.39 -6.81
N VAL A 39 -16.23 -33.33 -6.89
CA VAL A 39 -15.99 -32.56 -8.12
C VAL A 39 -14.54 -32.70 -8.56
N ILE A 40 -14.34 -32.61 -9.87
CA ILE A 40 -13.02 -32.56 -10.51
C ILE A 40 -13.09 -31.53 -11.64
N ASP A 41 -12.08 -30.67 -11.75
CA ASP A 41 -11.88 -29.76 -12.88
C ASP A 41 -10.39 -29.56 -13.14
N ALA A 42 -10.02 -29.09 -14.34
CA ALA A 42 -8.65 -28.81 -14.73
C ALA A 42 -8.58 -27.50 -15.54
N ILE A 43 -7.78 -26.55 -15.08
CA ILE A 43 -7.73 -25.19 -15.63
C ILE A 43 -6.26 -24.76 -15.82
N PRO A 44 -5.81 -24.42 -17.05
CA PRO A 44 -6.55 -24.55 -18.30
C PRO A 44 -6.68 -26.03 -18.75
N ASN A 45 -7.69 -26.33 -19.57
CA ASN A 45 -7.81 -27.59 -20.28
C ASN A 45 -8.35 -27.30 -21.70
N PRO A 46 -7.55 -27.47 -22.77
CA PRO A 46 -6.22 -28.10 -22.80
C PRO A 46 -5.10 -27.26 -22.15
N VAL A 47 -3.98 -27.91 -21.82
CA VAL A 47 -2.73 -27.30 -21.29
C VAL A 47 -1.52 -27.79 -22.10
N ALA A 48 -0.41 -27.06 -22.12
CA ALA A 48 0.82 -27.54 -22.75
C ALA A 48 1.67 -28.39 -21.79
N VAL A 49 2.50 -29.27 -22.36
CA VAL A 49 3.50 -30.02 -21.59
C VAL A 49 4.47 -29.05 -20.91
N GLY A 50 4.72 -29.25 -19.62
CA GLY A 50 5.60 -28.38 -18.82
C GLY A 50 4.96 -27.08 -18.31
N GLU A 51 3.68 -26.82 -18.58
CA GLU A 51 2.94 -25.67 -18.03
C GLU A 51 2.13 -26.06 -16.78
N ASP A 52 1.85 -25.09 -15.91
CA ASP A 52 1.02 -25.30 -14.72
C ASP A 52 -0.46 -25.48 -15.10
N CYS A 53 -1.06 -26.56 -14.59
CA CYS A 53 -2.49 -26.81 -14.61
C CYS A 53 -3.02 -26.87 -13.17
N LEU A 54 -4.04 -26.07 -12.88
CA LEU A 54 -4.76 -26.13 -11.61
C LEU A 54 -5.79 -27.25 -11.68
N ILE A 55 -5.65 -28.26 -10.83
CA ILE A 55 -6.64 -29.33 -10.69
C ILE A 55 -7.51 -29.03 -9.48
N ARG A 56 -8.78 -28.75 -9.73
CA ARG A 56 -9.77 -28.43 -8.69
C ARG A 56 -10.43 -29.71 -8.19
N ALA A 57 -10.46 -29.93 -6.88
CA ALA A 57 -10.95 -31.16 -6.26
C ALA A 57 -11.63 -30.90 -4.91
N GLY A 58 -12.67 -31.66 -4.60
CA GLY A 58 -13.41 -31.60 -3.33
C GLY A 58 -14.81 -32.16 -3.45
N ILE A 59 -15.75 -31.68 -2.63
CA ILE A 59 -17.17 -32.06 -2.68
C ILE A 59 -18.09 -30.84 -2.67
N LEU A 60 -19.31 -30.99 -3.20
CA LEU A 60 -20.31 -29.92 -3.24
C LEU A 60 -20.90 -29.52 -1.88
N GLN A 61 -20.51 -30.16 -0.77
CA GLN A 61 -20.99 -29.79 0.55
C GLN A 61 -20.12 -28.66 1.13
N PRO A 62 -20.65 -27.43 1.28
CA PRO A 62 -19.92 -26.37 1.95
C PRO A 62 -19.82 -26.59 3.46
N LEU A 63 -18.90 -25.86 4.07
CA LEU A 63 -18.66 -25.75 5.51
C LEU A 63 -18.88 -24.31 5.96
N ASN A 64 -19.23 -24.11 7.23
CA ASN A 64 -19.51 -22.78 7.79
C ASN A 64 -18.31 -21.81 7.77
N SER A 65 -17.08 -22.32 7.71
CA SER A 65 -15.86 -21.51 7.71
C SER A 65 -14.71 -22.23 7.03
N HIS A 66 -13.76 -21.45 6.53
CA HIS A 66 -12.55 -21.92 5.86
C HIS A 66 -11.59 -22.66 6.82
N GLU A 67 -11.71 -22.44 8.13
CA GLU A 67 -10.87 -23.09 9.15
C GLU A 67 -11.09 -24.60 9.27
N TYR A 68 -12.27 -25.09 8.86
CA TYR A 68 -12.62 -26.50 9.06
C TYR A 68 -12.05 -27.40 7.98
N GLY A 69 -12.36 -27.10 6.71
CA GLY A 69 -11.92 -27.79 5.50
C GLY A 69 -12.17 -29.31 5.47
N TRP A 70 -12.63 -29.83 4.35
CA TRP A 70 -12.62 -31.28 4.14
C TRP A 70 -11.20 -31.78 3.94
N LYS A 71 -10.80 -32.83 4.67
CA LYS A 71 -9.41 -33.27 4.70
C LYS A 71 -9.18 -34.52 3.87
N ASP A 72 -7.90 -34.77 3.57
CA ASP A 72 -7.40 -35.99 2.93
C ASP A 72 -8.02 -36.28 1.56
N ILE A 73 -8.50 -35.23 0.86
CA ILE A 73 -8.98 -35.34 -0.51
C ILE A 73 -7.78 -35.61 -1.42
N THR A 74 -7.87 -36.59 -2.31
CA THR A 74 -6.80 -36.90 -3.26
C THR A 74 -7.31 -36.86 -4.69
N VAL A 75 -6.41 -36.70 -5.66
CA VAL A 75 -6.74 -36.88 -7.08
C VAL A 75 -5.90 -38.02 -7.63
N THR A 76 -6.56 -39.04 -8.16
CA THR A 76 -5.91 -40.08 -8.97
C THR A 76 -5.68 -39.53 -10.37
N VAL A 77 -4.43 -39.58 -10.83
CA VAL A 77 -4.03 -39.20 -12.19
C VAL A 77 -3.53 -40.43 -12.91
N VAL A 78 -4.21 -40.83 -13.98
CA VAL A 78 -3.72 -41.86 -14.89
C VAL A 78 -3.11 -41.17 -16.10
N ARG A 79 -1.81 -41.33 -16.29
CA ARG A 79 -1.02 -40.73 -17.36
C ARG A 79 -1.28 -41.42 -18.72
N PRO A 80 -0.87 -40.80 -19.85
CA PRO A 80 -1.04 -41.39 -21.17
C PRO A 80 -0.39 -42.78 -21.34
N ASP A 81 0.69 -43.05 -20.60
CA ASP A 81 1.39 -44.35 -20.56
C ASP A 81 0.73 -45.41 -19.64
N ASN A 82 -0.43 -45.09 -19.05
CA ASN A 82 -1.16 -45.87 -18.05
C ASN A 82 -0.48 -46.01 -16.69
N THR A 83 0.60 -45.26 -16.42
CA THR A 83 1.08 -45.12 -15.05
C THR A 83 0.10 -44.28 -14.23
N THR A 84 0.08 -44.49 -12.92
CA THR A 84 -0.82 -43.78 -12.01
C THR A 84 -0.01 -43.07 -10.94
N GLU A 85 -0.42 -41.85 -10.63
CA GLU A 85 0.05 -41.09 -9.48
C GLU A 85 -1.14 -40.54 -8.70
N THR A 86 -0.88 -40.12 -7.47
CA THR A 86 -1.88 -39.54 -6.57
C THR A 86 -1.41 -38.16 -6.15
N LEU A 87 -2.25 -37.16 -6.40
CA LEU A 87 -2.05 -35.79 -5.92
C LEU A 87 -2.78 -35.57 -4.60
N GLY A 88 -2.29 -34.62 -3.81
CA GLY A 88 -2.77 -34.34 -2.45
C GLY A 88 -1.91 -34.99 -1.37
N PRO A 89 -2.41 -35.11 -0.13
CA PRO A 89 -3.77 -34.76 0.31
C PRO A 89 -4.07 -33.26 0.25
N ILE A 90 -5.31 -32.90 -0.09
CA ILE A 90 -5.83 -31.54 -0.17
C ILE A 90 -6.79 -31.30 0.99
N THR A 91 -6.73 -30.12 1.59
CA THR A 91 -7.78 -29.60 2.48
C THR A 91 -8.65 -28.60 1.71
N SER A 92 -9.97 -28.77 1.73
CA SER A 92 -10.89 -27.86 1.04
C SER A 92 -11.01 -26.49 1.72
N ASP A 93 -11.47 -25.47 1.00
CA ASP A 93 -11.98 -24.24 1.61
C ASP A 93 -13.43 -24.42 2.14
N SER A 94 -14.08 -23.32 2.55
CA SER A 94 -15.46 -23.32 3.05
C SER A 94 -16.50 -23.67 1.99
N THR A 95 -16.20 -23.56 0.69
CA THR A 95 -17.09 -23.98 -0.40
C THR A 95 -17.14 -25.50 -0.55
N GLY A 96 -16.22 -26.22 0.11
CA GLY A 96 -16.08 -27.68 0.04
C GLY A 96 -15.10 -28.15 -1.03
N VAL A 97 -14.45 -27.22 -1.74
CA VAL A 97 -13.53 -27.50 -2.85
C VAL A 97 -12.21 -26.77 -2.62
N SER A 98 -11.12 -27.26 -3.20
CA SER A 98 -9.82 -26.56 -3.27
C SER A 98 -9.08 -27.04 -4.53
N PHE A 99 -7.78 -26.78 -4.62
CA PHE A 99 -7.00 -27.15 -5.79
C PHE A 99 -5.59 -27.65 -5.46
N VAL A 100 -4.98 -28.31 -6.43
CA VAL A 100 -3.56 -28.69 -6.45
C VAL A 100 -2.98 -28.31 -7.82
N ASN A 101 -1.77 -27.73 -7.83
CA ASN A 101 -1.06 -27.46 -9.07
C ASN A 101 -0.43 -28.75 -9.60
N TYR A 102 -0.51 -28.95 -10.92
CA TYR A 102 0.02 -30.11 -11.61
C TYR A 102 0.70 -29.67 -12.91
N VAL A 103 1.93 -30.14 -13.12
CA VAL A 103 2.68 -29.88 -14.36
C VAL A 103 2.79 -31.19 -15.14
N PRO A 104 1.99 -31.39 -16.21
CA PRO A 104 2.08 -32.60 -17.01
C PRO A 104 3.41 -32.64 -17.78
N ASP A 105 4.00 -33.82 -17.88
CA ASP A 105 5.33 -34.06 -18.45
C ASP A 105 5.31 -34.86 -19.77
N GLN A 106 4.13 -35.26 -20.23
CA GLN A 106 3.92 -35.99 -21.48
C GLN A 106 2.75 -35.39 -22.27
N VAL A 107 2.84 -35.43 -23.59
CA VAL A 107 1.70 -35.10 -24.47
C VAL A 107 0.71 -36.27 -24.46
N GLY A 108 -0.58 -35.98 -24.36
CA GLY A 108 -1.64 -36.99 -24.39
C GLY A 108 -2.82 -36.67 -23.48
N ILE A 109 -3.64 -37.69 -23.23
CA ILE A 109 -4.83 -37.57 -22.38
C ILE A 109 -4.50 -38.15 -21.00
N TYR A 110 -4.56 -37.30 -19.98
CA TYR A 110 -4.52 -37.70 -18.58
C TYR A 110 -5.94 -37.88 -18.06
N LYS A 111 -6.18 -38.90 -17.23
CA LYS A 111 -7.48 -39.14 -16.60
C LYS A 111 -7.40 -38.80 -15.13
N LEU A 112 -8.18 -37.80 -14.73
CA LEU A 112 -8.21 -37.26 -13.38
C LEU A 112 -9.46 -37.74 -12.65
N THR A 113 -9.34 -38.12 -11.38
CA THR A 113 -10.49 -38.54 -10.55
C THR A 113 -10.25 -38.12 -9.11
N THR A 114 -11.15 -37.29 -8.57
CA THR A 114 -11.15 -36.93 -7.15
C THR A 114 -11.61 -38.11 -6.30
N ASN A 115 -10.88 -38.40 -5.22
CA ASN A 115 -11.29 -39.35 -4.19
C ASN A 115 -11.52 -38.59 -2.88
N PHE A 116 -12.76 -38.63 -2.41
CA PHE A 116 -13.15 -38.07 -1.11
C PHE A 116 -13.21 -39.21 -0.07
N PRO A 117 -12.44 -39.12 1.03
CA PRO A 117 -12.51 -40.11 2.11
C PRO A 117 -13.74 -39.87 2.99
N GLU A 118 -14.26 -40.95 3.57
CA GLU A 118 -15.33 -40.83 4.57
C GLU A 118 -14.84 -40.02 5.78
N GLN A 119 -15.62 -39.02 6.18
CA GLN A 119 -15.31 -38.19 7.33
C GLN A 119 -16.58 -37.57 7.90
N GLU A 120 -16.53 -37.18 9.17
CA GLU A 120 -17.66 -36.55 9.85
C GLU A 120 -17.71 -35.04 9.56
N MET A 121 -18.93 -34.48 9.50
CA MET A 121 -19.13 -33.03 9.54
C MET A 121 -18.43 -32.45 10.78
N PRO A 122 -17.47 -31.54 10.62
CA PRO A 122 -16.63 -31.06 11.72
C PRO A 122 -17.37 -30.09 12.66
N VAL A 123 -18.40 -29.41 12.14
CA VAL A 123 -19.19 -28.39 12.81
C VAL A 123 -20.63 -28.39 12.30
N ASP A 124 -21.56 -27.96 13.16
CA ASP A 124 -22.92 -27.64 12.75
C ASP A 124 -22.88 -26.61 11.62
N THR A 125 -23.39 -26.96 10.44
CA THR A 125 -23.31 -26.11 9.25
C THR A 125 -24.69 -25.76 8.75
N MET A 126 -25.00 -24.46 8.64
CA MET A 126 -26.29 -24.01 8.14
C MET A 126 -26.24 -23.93 6.61
N ASP A 127 -27.06 -24.73 5.96
CA ASP A 127 -27.11 -24.79 4.51
C ASP A 127 -28.25 -23.90 3.99
N MET A 128 -27.88 -22.71 3.54
CA MET A 128 -28.82 -21.72 3.01
C MET A 128 -29.51 -22.17 1.72
N GLU A 129 -28.85 -23.00 0.90
CA GLU A 129 -29.43 -23.54 -0.33
C GLU A 129 -30.47 -24.63 -0.03
N ARG A 130 -30.32 -25.34 1.09
CA ARG A 130 -31.31 -26.29 1.63
C ARG A 130 -32.26 -25.63 2.61
N ASN A 131 -32.75 -24.45 2.27
CA ASN A 131 -33.71 -23.68 3.07
C ASN A 131 -33.24 -23.43 4.52
N GLY A 132 -31.94 -23.18 4.73
CA GLY A 132 -31.39 -22.86 6.05
C GLY A 132 -31.39 -24.02 7.04
N ILE A 133 -31.48 -25.27 6.57
CA ILE A 133 -31.36 -26.45 7.43
C ILE A 133 -29.93 -26.55 7.99
N THR A 134 -29.80 -26.85 9.28
CA THR A 134 -28.51 -27.13 9.91
C THR A 134 -28.16 -28.60 9.79
N ILE A 135 -27.03 -28.90 9.14
CA ILE A 135 -26.41 -30.22 9.14
C ILE A 135 -25.62 -30.38 10.44
N PRO A 136 -25.96 -31.33 11.32
CA PRO A 136 -25.29 -31.48 12.60
C PRO A 136 -23.84 -31.93 12.45
N LYS A 137 -22.99 -31.45 13.36
CA LYS A 137 -21.67 -32.02 13.63
C LYS A 137 -21.78 -33.51 13.89
N GLY A 138 -20.86 -34.29 13.32
CA GLY A 138 -20.86 -35.76 13.44
C GLY A 138 -21.66 -36.49 12.37
N THR A 139 -22.39 -35.77 11.49
CA THR A 139 -23.03 -36.40 10.32
C THR A 139 -21.96 -37.04 9.43
N ILE A 140 -22.12 -38.31 9.08
CA ILE A 140 -21.14 -39.07 8.30
C ILE A 140 -21.26 -38.68 6.82
N MET A 141 -20.20 -38.08 6.27
CA MET A 141 -20.08 -37.82 4.83
C MET A 141 -19.39 -39.01 4.18
N LYS A 142 -20.14 -39.83 3.43
CA LYS A 142 -19.63 -41.10 2.89
C LYS A 142 -18.47 -40.91 1.92
N ALA A 143 -17.54 -41.87 1.89
CA ALA A 143 -16.50 -41.91 0.85
C ALA A 143 -17.11 -42.02 -0.54
N SER A 144 -16.54 -41.33 -1.53
CA SER A 144 -16.94 -41.43 -2.93
C SER A 144 -15.87 -40.90 -3.87
N THR A 145 -16.05 -41.13 -5.17
CA THR A 145 -15.17 -40.61 -6.22
C THR A 145 -15.95 -39.75 -7.21
N SER A 146 -15.30 -38.78 -7.82
CA SER A 146 -15.88 -38.01 -8.93
C SER A 146 -16.04 -38.88 -10.19
N GLU A 147 -16.64 -38.30 -11.21
CA GLU A 147 -16.43 -38.77 -12.58
C GLU A 147 -14.96 -38.59 -13.02
N THR A 148 -14.58 -39.26 -14.11
CA THR A 148 -13.26 -39.11 -14.70
C THR A 148 -13.25 -37.91 -15.65
N LEU A 149 -12.36 -36.95 -15.38
CA LEU A 149 -12.10 -35.82 -16.28
C LEU A 149 -10.90 -36.14 -17.18
N GLU A 150 -11.02 -35.85 -18.47
CA GLU A 150 -9.92 -35.93 -19.43
C GLU A 150 -9.21 -34.58 -19.51
N LEU A 151 -7.96 -34.53 -19.07
CA LEU A 151 -7.06 -33.41 -19.28
C LEU A 151 -6.28 -33.65 -20.58
N VAL A 152 -6.47 -32.76 -21.55
CA VAL A 152 -5.78 -32.82 -22.85
C VAL A 152 -4.49 -32.02 -22.76
N VAL A 153 -3.35 -32.69 -22.92
CA VAL A 153 -2.02 -32.08 -22.89
C VAL A 153 -1.44 -32.05 -24.30
N ASN A 154 -1.08 -30.86 -24.77
CA ASN A 154 -0.52 -30.61 -26.10
C ASN A 154 0.96 -30.22 -26.05
N GLU A 155 1.62 -30.18 -27.20
CA GLU A 155 3.02 -29.71 -27.34
C GLU A 155 3.12 -28.18 -27.45
N GLU A 156 2.12 -27.54 -28.03
CA GLU A 156 2.09 -26.09 -28.22
C GLU A 156 1.76 -25.34 -26.93
N PRO A 157 2.50 -24.27 -26.57
CA PRO A 157 2.24 -23.45 -25.38
C PRO A 157 0.80 -22.95 -25.32
N THR A 158 0.22 -22.91 -24.13
CA THR A 158 -1.13 -22.36 -23.97
C THR A 158 -1.13 -20.87 -24.29
N MET A 159 -2.14 -20.42 -25.05
CA MET A 159 -2.29 -19.00 -25.34
C MET A 159 -2.70 -18.26 -24.06
N PHE A 160 -1.80 -17.44 -23.53
CA PHE A 160 -2.15 -16.49 -22.49
C PHE A 160 -3.04 -15.38 -23.06
N TYR A 161 -3.91 -14.82 -22.21
CA TYR A 161 -4.71 -13.66 -22.58
C TYR A 161 -3.77 -12.56 -23.11
N PRO A 162 -3.95 -12.11 -24.37
CA PRO A 162 -3.01 -11.18 -24.98
C PRO A 162 -3.11 -9.82 -24.29
N GLY A 163 -1.96 -9.16 -24.15
CA GLY A 163 -1.94 -7.81 -23.61
C GLY A 163 -2.58 -6.80 -24.56
N HIS A 164 -3.09 -5.70 -23.99
CA HIS A 164 -3.71 -4.62 -24.75
C HIS A 164 -2.74 -3.45 -24.94
N PRO A 165 -2.76 -2.76 -26.10
CA PRO A 165 -1.92 -1.59 -26.31
C PRO A 165 -2.30 -0.47 -25.33
N LEU A 166 -1.31 0.35 -24.96
CA LEU A 166 -1.52 1.59 -24.21
C LEU A 166 -2.46 2.54 -24.97
N PRO A 167 -3.17 3.44 -24.27
CA PRO A 167 -4.08 4.37 -24.91
C PRO A 167 -3.32 5.33 -25.83
N THR A 168 -3.96 5.69 -26.94
CA THR A 168 -3.43 6.70 -27.89
C THR A 168 -4.05 8.08 -27.68
N GLU A 169 -5.03 8.19 -26.79
CA GLU A 169 -5.71 9.41 -26.38
C GLU A 169 -5.82 9.47 -24.86
N TYR A 170 -6.16 10.63 -24.31
CA TYR A 170 -6.41 10.76 -22.88
C TYR A 170 -7.62 9.92 -22.46
N TRP A 171 -7.51 9.12 -21.40
CA TRP A 171 -8.62 8.32 -20.87
C TRP A 171 -9.28 9.05 -19.70
N SER A 172 -10.61 9.13 -19.71
CA SER A 172 -11.41 9.82 -18.69
C SER A 172 -12.36 8.88 -17.93
N ARG A 173 -12.16 7.57 -18.06
CA ARG A 173 -13.01 6.53 -17.46
C ARG A 173 -12.15 5.60 -16.62
N PRO A 174 -12.73 4.88 -15.64
CA PRO A 174 -12.01 3.82 -14.94
C PRO A 174 -11.37 2.84 -15.93
N ILE A 175 -10.13 2.46 -15.66
CA ILE A 175 -9.41 1.47 -16.47
C ILE A 175 -10.05 0.11 -16.18
N ASP A 176 -10.47 -0.60 -17.24
CA ASP A 176 -10.95 -1.98 -17.10
C ASP A 176 -9.80 -2.86 -16.57
N PRO A 177 -10.00 -3.66 -15.52
CA PRO A 177 -8.93 -4.50 -14.94
C PRO A 177 -8.36 -5.55 -15.91
N GLN A 178 -8.99 -5.77 -17.06
CA GLN A 178 -8.43 -6.59 -18.15
C GLN A 178 -7.29 -5.88 -18.91
N LEU A 179 -7.18 -4.55 -18.84
CA LEU A 179 -6.13 -3.75 -19.47
C LEU A 179 -4.88 -3.67 -18.58
N ARG A 180 -4.33 -4.82 -18.21
CA ARG A 180 -3.26 -4.93 -17.19
C ARG A 180 -2.01 -4.14 -17.56
N GLU A 181 -1.71 -4.02 -18.84
CA GLU A 181 -0.55 -3.31 -19.38
C GLU A 181 -0.60 -1.80 -19.09
N TRP A 182 -1.78 -1.25 -18.81
CA TRP A 182 -1.97 0.17 -18.52
C TRP A 182 -1.51 0.55 -17.10
N ALA A 183 -1.17 -0.44 -16.26
CA ALA A 183 -0.71 -0.20 -14.89
C ALA A 183 0.51 0.74 -14.81
N VAL A 184 1.33 0.82 -15.87
CA VAL A 184 2.54 1.65 -15.93
C VAL A 184 2.28 3.15 -16.11
N ILE A 185 1.05 3.56 -16.43
CA ILE A 185 0.64 4.96 -16.60
C ILE A 185 -0.47 5.38 -15.63
N SER A 186 -0.84 4.52 -14.67
CA SER A 186 -1.97 4.74 -13.76
C SER A 186 -1.55 5.02 -12.31
N GLY A 187 -0.36 5.60 -12.13
CA GLY A 187 0.21 5.91 -10.82
C GLY A 187 -0.65 6.88 -10.01
N ASN A 188 -0.76 6.62 -8.71
CA ASN A 188 -1.42 7.52 -7.76
C ASN A 188 -0.37 8.27 -6.94
N TRP A 189 -0.67 9.52 -6.57
CA TRP A 189 0.09 10.33 -5.62
C TRP A 189 -0.66 10.40 -4.29
N LEU A 190 -0.52 9.36 -3.46
CA LEU A 190 -1.25 9.22 -2.19
C LEU A 190 -0.74 10.18 -1.11
N PHE A 191 0.54 10.53 -1.20
CA PHE A 191 1.27 11.49 -0.42
C PHE A 191 2.56 11.73 -1.21
N ARG A 192 3.44 12.65 -0.78
CA ARG A 192 4.76 12.75 -1.41
C ARG A 192 5.50 11.42 -1.22
N PRO A 193 5.73 10.62 -2.28
CA PRO A 193 6.38 9.33 -2.13
C PRO A 193 7.79 9.53 -1.61
N ASP A 194 8.36 8.48 -1.02
CA ASP A 194 9.74 8.52 -0.60
C ASP A 194 10.65 8.88 -1.79
N ASN A 195 11.65 9.72 -1.53
CA ASN A 195 12.51 10.30 -2.57
C ASN A 195 11.79 11.08 -3.69
N SER A 196 10.51 11.41 -3.52
CA SER A 196 9.66 11.94 -4.58
C SER A 196 9.63 11.07 -5.85
N LEU A 197 9.95 9.78 -5.73
CA LEU A 197 9.93 8.82 -6.83
C LEU A 197 8.49 8.39 -7.14
N ALA A 198 7.96 8.84 -8.27
CA ALA A 198 6.61 8.57 -8.73
C ALA A 198 6.60 7.40 -9.72
N LEU A 199 6.46 6.19 -9.19
CA LEU A 199 6.32 4.98 -10.00
C LEU A 199 4.98 4.96 -10.77
N TYR A 200 4.91 4.17 -11.84
CA TYR A 200 3.71 3.99 -12.67
C TYR A 200 3.25 5.28 -13.37
N ASN A 201 4.22 6.13 -13.73
CA ASN A 201 4.01 7.36 -14.48
C ASN A 201 4.94 7.37 -15.70
N ASP A 202 4.97 6.27 -16.47
CA ASP A 202 5.72 6.21 -17.72
C ASP A 202 5.27 7.37 -18.64
N TYR A 203 6.21 7.95 -19.39
CA TYR A 203 6.01 9.19 -20.17
C TYR A 203 5.78 10.45 -19.32
N ALA A 204 6.00 10.43 -18.01
CA ALA A 204 5.97 11.64 -17.18
C ALA A 204 7.38 12.00 -16.68
N PRO A 205 7.79 13.28 -16.73
CA PRO A 205 7.17 14.40 -17.44
C PRO A 205 7.65 14.47 -18.91
N GLU A 206 6.77 14.30 -19.91
CA GLU A 206 7.09 14.69 -21.31
C GLU A 206 7.11 16.22 -21.53
N THR A 207 6.56 17.00 -20.59
CA THR A 207 6.72 18.46 -20.56
C THR A 207 6.79 18.92 -19.11
N ALA A 208 7.34 20.11 -18.86
CA ALA A 208 7.40 20.76 -17.53
C ALA A 208 6.01 21.17 -16.97
N HIS A 209 4.95 20.45 -17.35
CA HIS A 209 3.54 20.84 -17.39
C HIS A 209 3.08 21.77 -16.27
N VAL A 210 2.33 22.80 -16.68
CA VAL A 210 1.29 23.38 -15.82
C VAL A 210 -0.03 23.49 -16.56
N LEU A 211 -0.98 22.60 -16.23
CA LEU A 211 -2.38 22.79 -16.56
C LEU A 211 -3.01 23.60 -15.42
N TRP A 212 -2.90 24.93 -15.49
CA TRP A 212 -3.67 25.82 -14.63
C TRP A 212 -5.13 25.87 -15.11
N ALA A 213 -5.96 24.92 -14.71
CA ALA A 213 -7.39 25.01 -14.97
C ALA A 213 -8.09 26.00 -14.02
N ASN A 214 -7.59 26.09 -12.77
CA ASN A 214 -8.20 26.89 -11.71
C ASN A 214 -7.20 27.82 -11.04
N GLN A 215 -7.61 29.07 -10.80
CA GLN A 215 -6.84 30.02 -10.02
C GLN A 215 -6.90 29.67 -8.53
N MET A 216 -5.72 29.59 -7.89
CA MET A 216 -5.59 29.20 -6.48
C MET A 216 -5.46 30.41 -5.55
N THR A 217 -4.68 31.42 -5.96
CA THR A 217 -4.54 32.71 -5.29
C THR A 217 -4.30 33.82 -6.33
N THR A 218 -4.23 35.08 -5.89
CA THR A 218 -3.73 36.19 -6.71
C THR A 218 -2.26 35.95 -7.04
N GLY A 219 -1.82 36.22 -8.27
CA GLY A 219 -0.43 36.05 -8.68
C GLY A 219 -0.11 36.89 -9.90
N GLY A 220 1.18 37.02 -10.23
CA GLY A 220 1.65 37.81 -11.38
C GLY A 220 2.12 39.21 -11.01
N LEU A 221 2.29 40.09 -12.00
CA LEU A 221 2.76 41.46 -11.78
C LEU A 221 1.70 42.28 -11.02
N ALA A 222 2.14 42.99 -9.97
CA ALA A 222 1.29 43.88 -9.16
C ALA A 222 0.80 45.13 -9.92
N GLY A 223 1.29 45.34 -11.15
CA GLY A 223 0.95 46.45 -12.03
C GLY A 223 1.79 47.71 -11.73
N GLY A 224 2.55 48.17 -12.73
CA GLY A 224 3.46 49.31 -12.57
C GLY A 224 4.77 48.94 -11.86
N LEU A 225 5.47 49.97 -11.38
CA LEU A 225 6.71 49.80 -10.60
C LEU A 225 6.42 50.18 -9.15
N PHE A 226 6.90 49.38 -8.22
CA PHE A 226 6.96 49.71 -6.79
C PHE A 226 8.43 49.98 -6.47
N GLU A 227 8.76 51.17 -5.97
CA GLU A 227 10.15 51.57 -5.71
C GLU A 227 11.09 51.39 -6.93
N SER A 228 10.57 51.60 -8.14
CA SER A 228 11.28 51.41 -9.42
C SER A 228 11.58 49.96 -9.80
N VAL A 229 11.07 48.97 -9.06
CA VAL A 229 11.15 47.56 -9.41
C VAL A 229 9.78 47.00 -9.82
N PRO A 230 9.70 46.11 -10.81
CA PRO A 230 8.48 45.36 -11.07
C PRO A 230 8.21 44.46 -9.86
N ALA A 231 7.19 44.80 -9.08
CA ALA A 231 6.77 43.96 -7.97
C ALA A 231 5.73 42.96 -8.44
N THR A 232 5.76 41.78 -7.85
CA THR A 232 4.87 40.68 -8.13
C THR A 232 4.00 40.40 -6.91
N SER A 233 2.74 40.07 -7.13
CA SER A 233 1.80 39.67 -6.09
C SER A 233 2.03 38.21 -5.72
N GLU A 234 2.14 37.92 -4.42
CA GLU A 234 2.10 36.56 -3.86
C GLU A 234 3.12 35.57 -4.49
N THR A 235 4.37 36.00 -4.74
CA THR A 235 5.39 35.22 -5.49
C THR A 235 6.11 34.12 -4.74
N GLY A 236 5.40 33.38 -3.92
CA GLY A 236 5.98 32.21 -3.30
C GLY A 236 5.08 31.61 -2.25
N ASP A 237 5.55 30.49 -1.74
CA ASP A 237 4.90 29.74 -0.68
C ASP A 237 5.65 29.84 0.65
N ALA A 238 6.65 30.72 0.75
CA ALA A 238 7.58 30.80 1.87
C ALA A 238 6.82 30.96 3.21
N TYR A 239 6.67 29.85 3.92
CA TYR A 239 5.91 29.71 5.17
C TYR A 239 4.39 29.87 5.07
N GLU A 240 3.81 29.91 3.88
CA GLU A 240 2.37 30.15 3.67
C GLU A 240 1.58 28.88 3.28
N GLY A 241 2.21 27.88 2.67
CA GLY A 241 1.68 26.53 2.48
C GLY A 241 0.41 26.38 1.61
N LYS A 242 0.23 27.19 0.56
CA LYS A 242 -1.00 27.36 -0.24
C LYS A 242 -1.40 26.16 -1.11
N TYR A 243 -0.52 25.16 -1.27
CA TYR A 243 -0.82 23.90 -1.99
C TYR A 243 -0.21 22.67 -1.32
N SER A 244 -0.32 22.61 0.01
CA SER A 244 0.25 21.51 0.80
C SER A 244 -0.69 20.29 0.86
N ASN A 245 -0.09 19.11 1.05
CA ASN A 245 -0.79 17.82 1.20
C ASN A 245 -1.71 17.45 0.03
N THR A 246 -1.32 17.80 -1.20
CA THR A 246 -2.05 17.41 -2.41
C THR A 246 -2.00 15.90 -2.59
N ILE A 247 -3.15 15.32 -2.90
CA ILE A 247 -3.33 13.90 -3.19
C ILE A 247 -3.86 13.81 -4.62
N VAL A 248 -3.30 12.92 -5.43
CA VAL A 248 -3.85 12.57 -6.75
C VAL A 248 -4.19 11.10 -6.71
N MET A 249 -5.46 10.77 -6.85
CA MET A 249 -5.92 9.38 -6.80
C MET A 249 -7.14 9.18 -7.69
N ASN A 250 -7.17 8.09 -8.45
CA ASN A 250 -8.28 7.74 -9.35
C ASN A 250 -8.64 8.86 -10.36
N GLY A 251 -7.65 9.63 -10.84
CA GLY A 251 -7.87 10.75 -11.76
C GLY A 251 -8.46 12.01 -11.11
N ILE A 252 -8.49 12.09 -9.77
CA ILE A 252 -8.99 13.23 -9.01
C ILE A 252 -7.85 13.83 -8.20
N VAL A 253 -7.73 15.17 -8.24
CA VAL A 253 -6.83 15.93 -7.38
C VAL A 253 -7.59 16.43 -6.16
N TYR A 254 -7.04 16.18 -4.98
CA TYR A 254 -7.52 16.70 -3.71
C TYR A 254 -6.47 17.65 -3.17
N TYR A 255 -6.82 18.92 -3.01
CA TYR A 255 -5.90 19.92 -2.49
C TYR A 255 -6.57 20.82 -1.47
N GLN A 256 -5.74 21.36 -0.59
CA GLN A 256 -6.19 22.25 0.47
C GLN A 256 -6.26 23.68 -0.03
N VAL A 257 -7.32 24.39 0.34
CA VAL A 257 -7.47 25.83 0.10
C VAL A 257 -7.84 26.53 1.40
N GLY A 258 -7.22 27.69 1.64
CA GLY A 258 -7.49 28.54 2.78
C GLY A 258 -6.30 29.45 3.07
N GLU A 259 -6.57 30.68 3.47
CA GLU A 259 -5.53 31.60 3.93
C GLU A 259 -5.05 31.22 5.33
N TYR A 260 -3.83 31.63 5.66
CA TYR A 260 -3.26 31.48 6.99
C TYR A 260 -4.21 32.07 8.06
N GLY A 261 -4.59 31.24 9.05
CA GLY A 261 -5.50 31.62 10.13
C GLY A 261 -7.00 31.39 9.86
N ASN A 262 -7.38 30.97 8.65
CA ASN A 262 -8.75 30.60 8.30
C ASN A 262 -8.99 29.08 8.39
N VAL A 263 -10.27 28.70 8.43
CA VAL A 263 -10.67 27.28 8.38
C VAL A 263 -10.33 26.74 7.00
N MET A 264 -9.34 25.85 6.95
CA MET A 264 -8.92 25.15 5.74
C MET A 264 -10.07 24.32 5.16
N LYS A 265 -10.09 24.20 3.83
CA LYS A 265 -11.05 23.39 3.07
C LYS A 265 -10.27 22.43 2.19
N THR A 266 -10.85 21.27 1.90
CA THR A 266 -10.34 20.40 0.84
C THR A 266 -11.27 20.48 -0.36
N VAL A 267 -10.69 20.68 -1.54
CA VAL A 267 -11.38 20.70 -2.84
C VAL A 267 -10.99 19.44 -3.60
N ALA A 268 -11.98 18.71 -4.12
CA ALA A 268 -11.77 17.63 -5.08
C ALA A 268 -12.07 18.12 -6.48
N VAL A 269 -11.14 17.89 -7.41
CA VAL A 269 -11.22 18.36 -8.78
C VAL A 269 -10.89 17.21 -9.72
N ASP A 270 -11.68 17.03 -10.76
CA ASP A 270 -11.33 16.13 -11.87
C ASP A 270 -10.03 16.63 -12.53
N LEU A 271 -8.99 15.79 -12.54
CA LEU A 271 -7.65 16.19 -13.02
C LEU A 271 -7.66 16.56 -14.51
N HIS A 272 -8.56 15.97 -15.30
CA HIS A 272 -8.66 16.21 -16.73
C HIS A 272 -9.36 17.52 -17.05
N THR A 273 -10.51 17.76 -16.41
CA THR A 273 -11.40 18.88 -16.78
C THR A 273 -11.19 20.12 -15.93
N GLY A 274 -10.63 19.97 -14.72
CA GLY A 274 -10.60 21.04 -13.73
C GLY A 274 -11.95 21.30 -13.05
N GLU A 275 -12.98 20.48 -13.29
CA GLU A 275 -14.28 20.63 -12.65
C GLU A 275 -14.21 20.23 -11.16
N THR A 276 -14.69 21.12 -10.29
CA THR A 276 -14.85 20.81 -8.86
C THR A 276 -15.96 19.78 -8.67
N LEU A 277 -15.59 18.62 -8.13
CA LEU A 277 -16.52 17.54 -7.80
C LEU A 277 -17.22 17.78 -6.47
N TRP A 278 -16.45 18.14 -5.44
CA TRP A 278 -16.96 18.47 -4.11
C TRP A 278 -15.98 19.32 -3.30
N VAL A 279 -16.48 19.95 -2.24
CA VAL A 279 -15.70 20.76 -1.30
C VAL A 279 -16.09 20.39 0.13
N LEU A 280 -15.10 20.10 0.97
CA LEU A 280 -15.27 19.85 2.39
C LEU A 280 -14.67 20.99 3.22
N ASN A 281 -15.50 21.66 4.01
CA ASN A 281 -15.07 22.74 4.91
C ASN A 281 -14.59 22.17 6.25
N GLY A 282 -13.43 22.63 6.74
CA GLY A 282 -12.89 22.21 8.04
C GLY A 282 -12.31 20.79 8.05
N THR A 283 -12.13 20.21 6.87
CA THR A 283 -11.51 18.90 6.70
C THR A 283 -10.24 19.05 5.87
N THR A 284 -9.14 18.55 6.41
CA THR A 284 -7.85 18.44 5.73
C THR A 284 -7.43 16.99 5.73
N PHE A 285 -7.01 16.50 4.57
CA PHE A 285 -6.44 15.17 4.45
C PHE A 285 -4.92 15.23 4.51
N THR A 286 -4.34 14.20 5.11
CA THR A 286 -2.88 14.06 5.24
C THR A 286 -2.30 13.07 4.24
N ARG A 287 -3.14 12.18 3.71
CA ARG A 287 -2.77 11.11 2.76
C ARG A 287 -4.00 10.46 2.15
N GLY A 288 -3.81 9.83 0.99
CA GLY A 288 -4.69 8.85 0.39
C GLY A 288 -4.28 7.42 0.74
N GLN A 289 -5.04 6.44 0.28
CA GLN A 289 -4.73 5.03 0.40
C GLN A 289 -5.35 4.28 -0.77
N VAL A 290 -4.60 3.36 -1.37
CA VAL A 290 -5.07 2.36 -2.34
C VAL A 290 -4.75 1.01 -1.72
N MET A 291 -5.74 0.36 -1.12
CA MET A 291 -5.57 -0.86 -0.33
C MET A 291 -6.17 -2.05 -1.08
N TRP A 292 -5.33 -2.99 -1.47
CA TRP A 292 -5.77 -4.27 -2.01
C TRP A 292 -6.18 -5.19 -0.86
N PHE A 293 -7.47 -5.54 -0.82
CA PHE A 293 -8.01 -6.49 0.12
C PHE A 293 -8.31 -7.78 -0.64
N ASP A 294 -7.42 -8.74 -0.45
CA ASP A 294 -7.46 -10.07 -1.07
C ASP A 294 -7.73 -11.11 0.03
N SER A 295 -8.90 -11.74 -0.07
CA SER A 295 -9.47 -12.65 0.90
C SER A 295 -10.47 -13.60 0.24
N TRP A 296 -10.93 -14.61 0.97
CA TRP A 296 -11.84 -15.64 0.45
C TRP A 296 -13.22 -15.12 0.00
N ASN A 297 -13.69 -13.97 0.50
CA ASN A 297 -14.99 -13.41 0.09
C ASN A 297 -14.87 -12.19 -0.81
N TYR A 298 -13.72 -11.53 -0.83
CA TYR A 298 -13.53 -10.31 -1.57
C TYR A 298 -12.07 -10.21 -2.04
N ASP A 299 -11.92 -9.98 -3.34
CA ASP A 299 -10.67 -9.63 -3.97
C ASP A 299 -10.88 -8.31 -4.71
N GLY A 300 -10.36 -7.21 -4.15
CA GLY A 300 -10.57 -5.90 -4.72
C GLY A 300 -9.82 -4.78 -4.00
N VAL A 301 -9.80 -3.62 -4.65
CA VAL A 301 -9.06 -2.45 -4.19
C VAL A 301 -10.01 -1.43 -3.59
N PHE A 302 -9.74 -1.02 -2.35
CA PHE A 302 -10.42 0.07 -1.66
C PHE A 302 -9.56 1.33 -1.66
N THR A 303 -10.16 2.48 -1.93
CA THR A 303 -9.46 3.76 -1.88
C THR A 303 -10.05 4.68 -0.81
N TYR A 304 -9.19 5.35 -0.04
CA TYR A 304 -9.61 6.24 1.04
C TYR A 304 -8.79 7.52 1.10
N LEU A 305 -9.43 8.62 1.53
CA LEU A 305 -8.77 9.83 2.02
C LEU A 305 -8.73 9.83 3.54
N TRP A 306 -7.57 10.15 4.13
CA TRP A 306 -7.37 10.06 5.57
C TRP A 306 -7.20 11.43 6.23
N GLN A 307 -8.17 11.77 7.08
CA GLN A 307 -8.08 12.91 8.00
C GLN A 307 -7.51 12.43 9.33
N VAL A 308 -6.40 13.03 9.76
CA VAL A 308 -5.77 12.76 11.06
C VAL A 308 -6.11 13.89 12.01
N VAL A 309 -6.94 13.60 13.01
CA VAL A 309 -7.39 14.56 14.03
C VAL A 309 -6.62 14.31 15.32
N GLY A 310 -6.02 15.37 15.86
CA GLY A 310 -5.29 15.34 17.14
C GLY A 310 -3.79 15.13 17.02
N SER A 311 -3.18 15.24 15.84
CA SER A 311 -1.70 15.22 15.68
C SER A 311 -1.02 16.58 15.92
N GLY A 312 -1.76 17.61 16.31
CA GLY A 312 -1.33 19.02 16.22
C GLY A 312 -0.82 19.68 17.49
N GLY A 313 -0.40 18.95 18.53
CA GLY A 313 0.13 19.58 19.74
C GLY A 313 1.06 18.69 20.53
N TRP A 314 2.09 19.30 21.15
CA TRP A 314 3.10 18.68 22.03
C TRP A 314 2.53 17.81 23.18
N PHE A 315 1.22 17.89 23.44
CA PHE A 315 0.50 17.18 24.50
C PHE A 315 -0.72 16.39 24.01
N SER A 316 -0.95 16.24 22.70
CA SER A 316 -2.12 15.50 22.23
C SER A 316 -1.92 14.00 22.38
N THR A 317 -2.78 13.37 23.17
CA THR A 317 -2.78 11.93 23.46
C THR A 317 -3.82 11.15 22.65
N THR A 318 -4.63 11.83 21.83
CA THR A 318 -5.69 11.20 21.04
C THR A 318 -5.39 11.36 19.55
N ASN A 319 -5.09 10.25 18.88
CA ASN A 319 -4.83 10.20 17.44
C ASN A 319 -6.01 9.48 16.78
N THR A 320 -6.92 10.25 16.19
CA THR A 320 -8.14 9.74 15.55
C THR A 320 -8.01 9.88 14.04
N TRP A 321 -8.12 8.77 13.31
CA TRP A 321 -8.03 8.74 11.87
C TRP A 321 -9.40 8.48 11.28
N LYS A 322 -9.85 9.33 10.37
CA LYS A 322 -11.14 9.19 9.70
C LYS A 322 -10.90 8.93 8.21
N ALA A 323 -11.47 7.84 7.72
CA ALA A 323 -11.45 7.49 6.30
C ALA A 323 -12.67 8.09 5.59
N TYR A 324 -12.44 8.64 4.41
CA TYR A 324 -13.48 9.21 3.55
C TYR A 324 -13.41 8.58 2.16
N ASP A 325 -14.56 8.45 1.52
CA ASP A 325 -14.67 8.02 0.14
C ASP A 325 -14.10 9.11 -0.78
N PRO A 326 -13.12 8.81 -1.65
CA PRO A 326 -12.51 9.81 -2.51
C PRO A 326 -13.44 10.36 -3.60
N TYR A 327 -14.46 9.63 -4.00
CA TYR A 327 -15.39 10.06 -5.06
C TYR A 327 -16.49 10.97 -4.51
N THR A 328 -17.08 10.63 -3.35
CA THR A 328 -18.20 11.39 -2.76
C THR A 328 -17.79 12.37 -1.66
N GLY A 329 -16.60 12.20 -1.07
CA GLY A 329 -16.18 12.94 0.12
C GLY A 329 -16.92 12.52 1.40
N GLU A 330 -17.70 11.43 1.37
CA GLU A 330 -18.45 10.95 2.52
C GLU A 330 -17.56 10.16 3.49
N TRP A 331 -17.81 10.34 4.79
CA TRP A 331 -17.14 9.55 5.82
C TRP A 331 -17.49 8.06 5.69
N GLN A 332 -16.46 7.21 5.78
CA GLN A 332 -16.61 5.76 5.66
C GLN A 332 -16.48 5.07 7.02
N PHE A 333 -15.42 5.35 7.79
CA PHE A 333 -15.20 4.79 9.12
C PHE A 333 -14.15 5.58 9.89
N THR A 334 -14.00 5.29 11.19
CA THR A 334 -13.03 5.95 12.08
C THR A 334 -12.18 4.93 12.84
N PHE A 335 -10.87 5.17 12.90
CA PHE A 335 -9.99 4.59 13.89
C PHE A 335 -9.74 5.59 15.03
N THR A 336 -9.98 5.17 16.28
CA THR A 336 -9.55 5.91 17.47
C THR A 336 -8.30 5.29 18.06
N ASN A 337 -7.50 6.07 18.78
CA ASN A 337 -6.29 5.59 19.47
C ASN A 337 -5.27 4.92 18.53
N VAL A 338 -5.12 5.44 17.30
CA VAL A 338 -4.07 4.98 16.40
C VAL A 338 -2.72 5.29 17.05
N PRO A 339 -1.81 4.32 17.20
CA PRO A 339 -0.54 4.58 17.88
C PRO A 339 0.27 5.65 17.15
N SER A 340 1.03 6.45 17.91
CA SER A 340 2.08 7.28 17.35
C SER A 340 3.30 6.42 17.06
N GLY A 341 3.86 6.54 15.85
CA GLY A 341 5.02 5.79 15.41
C GLY A 341 6.26 6.64 15.20
N THR A 342 7.40 5.97 15.16
CA THR A 342 8.68 6.51 14.69
C THR A 342 8.72 6.57 13.16
N ALA A 343 7.94 5.72 12.48
CA ALA A 343 7.76 5.76 11.03
C ALA A 343 6.36 5.32 10.61
N THR A 344 5.91 5.79 9.46
CA THR A 344 4.67 5.34 8.81
C THR A 344 4.96 5.04 7.35
N THR A 345 4.54 3.87 6.88
CA THR A 345 4.75 3.41 5.50
C THR A 345 3.49 2.70 4.98
N TYR A 346 3.48 2.38 3.69
CA TYR A 346 2.50 1.48 3.10
C TYR A 346 3.10 0.08 3.00
N GLY A 347 2.30 -0.92 3.36
CA GLY A 347 2.64 -2.33 3.14
C GLY A 347 2.43 -2.75 1.68
N PRO A 348 2.80 -3.99 1.32
CA PRO A 348 2.73 -4.49 -0.06
C PRO A 348 1.31 -4.50 -0.64
N LYS A 349 0.26 -4.59 0.20
CA LYS A 349 -1.14 -4.52 -0.22
C LYS A 349 -1.75 -3.14 0.02
N GLY A 350 -0.94 -2.11 0.28
CA GLY A 350 -1.40 -0.73 0.48
C GLY A 350 -2.06 -0.46 1.82
N GLU A 351 -1.94 -1.38 2.78
CA GLU A 351 -2.24 -1.13 4.18
C GLU A 351 -1.31 -0.05 4.75
N ILE A 352 -1.81 0.78 5.67
CA ILE A 352 -0.95 1.74 6.37
C ILE A 352 -0.34 1.03 7.58
N LEU A 353 0.99 1.08 7.65
CA LEU A 353 1.78 0.49 8.72
C LEU A 353 2.41 1.59 9.57
N VAL A 354 2.24 1.49 10.88
CA VAL A 354 2.87 2.42 11.84
C VAL A 354 3.86 1.63 12.71
N TYR A 355 5.13 1.97 12.58
CA TYR A 355 6.20 1.36 13.35
C TYR A 355 6.54 2.21 14.56
N THR A 356 6.52 1.62 15.75
CA THR A 356 7.00 2.26 16.98
C THR A 356 8.28 1.56 17.41
N ILE A 357 9.42 2.24 17.32
CA ILE A 357 10.72 1.74 17.78
C ILE A 357 11.09 2.49 19.05
N ASN A 358 11.02 1.81 20.19
CA ASN A 358 11.36 2.38 21.49
C ASN A 358 12.68 1.78 21.99
N THR A 359 13.79 2.42 21.65
CA THR A 359 15.13 1.94 22.02
C THR A 359 15.42 2.05 23.52
N GLN A 360 14.69 2.89 24.25
CA GLN A 360 14.82 3.01 25.70
C GLN A 360 14.10 1.89 26.43
N ALA A 361 12.88 1.56 26.00
CA ALA A 361 12.09 0.46 26.56
C ALA A 361 12.45 -0.91 25.96
N GLY A 362 13.21 -0.95 24.87
CA GLY A 362 13.69 -2.18 24.26
C GLY A 362 12.61 -2.94 23.49
N TYR A 363 11.68 -2.25 22.81
CA TYR A 363 10.70 -2.92 21.95
C TYR A 363 10.52 -2.23 20.58
N MET A 364 9.97 -3.00 19.64
CA MET A 364 9.49 -2.55 18.35
C MET A 364 8.10 -3.14 18.07
N THR A 365 7.15 -2.33 17.62
CA THR A 365 5.82 -2.79 17.19
C THR A 365 5.52 -2.35 15.77
N MET A 366 4.66 -3.11 15.09
CA MET A 366 4.07 -2.72 13.80
C MET A 366 2.56 -2.79 13.90
N TRP A 367 1.92 -1.62 13.95
CA TRP A 367 0.48 -1.48 13.81
C TRP A 367 0.09 -1.55 12.34
N ASN A 368 -1.03 -2.23 12.03
CA ASN A 368 -1.48 -2.48 10.67
C ASN A 368 -2.95 -2.06 10.51
N SER A 369 -3.23 -1.17 9.55
CA SER A 369 -4.58 -0.64 9.32
C SER A 369 -5.61 -1.71 8.97
N THR A 370 -5.21 -2.76 8.24
CA THR A 370 -6.11 -3.84 7.84
C THR A 370 -6.50 -4.69 9.06
N LEU A 371 -5.52 -5.05 9.89
CA LEU A 371 -5.79 -5.73 11.17
C LEU A 371 -6.65 -4.87 12.10
N ALA A 372 -6.40 -3.57 12.15
CA ALA A 372 -7.23 -2.64 12.91
C ALA A 372 -8.68 -2.62 12.42
N GLY A 373 -8.90 -2.56 11.11
CA GLY A 373 -10.24 -2.62 10.49
C GLY A 373 -11.01 -3.89 10.84
N LEU A 374 -10.32 -5.03 10.88
CA LEU A 374 -10.92 -6.34 11.21
C LEU A 374 -10.93 -6.67 12.71
N SER A 375 -10.44 -5.77 13.57
CA SER A 375 -10.22 -6.05 15.00
C SER A 375 -11.48 -6.32 15.83
N THR A 376 -12.66 -6.06 15.27
CA THR A 376 -13.97 -6.34 15.90
C THR A 376 -14.63 -7.62 15.41
N THR A 377 -14.01 -8.31 14.45
CA THR A 377 -14.56 -9.50 13.80
C THR A 377 -13.69 -10.69 14.18
N ASP A 378 -14.33 -11.80 14.56
CA ASP A 378 -13.62 -13.03 14.85
C ASP A 378 -12.98 -13.57 13.56
N PRO A 379 -11.68 -13.90 13.54
CA PRO A 379 -11.01 -14.47 12.35
C PRO A 379 -11.67 -15.74 11.80
N SER A 380 -12.36 -16.50 12.66
CA SER A 380 -13.08 -17.72 12.28
C SER A 380 -14.42 -17.45 11.58
N ASP A 381 -14.94 -16.21 11.68
CA ASP A 381 -16.19 -15.80 11.06
C ASP A 381 -16.02 -15.66 9.54
N ALA A 382 -16.98 -16.19 8.77
CA ALA A 382 -17.02 -16.05 7.32
C ALA A 382 -16.90 -14.58 6.88
N TYR A 383 -17.48 -13.64 7.63
CA TYR A 383 -17.44 -12.20 7.31
C TYR A 383 -16.07 -11.54 7.50
N TYR A 384 -15.09 -12.20 8.14
CA TYR A 384 -13.74 -11.66 8.29
C TYR A 384 -13.07 -11.39 6.93
N GLY A 385 -13.46 -12.13 5.89
CA GLY A 385 -13.07 -11.89 4.49
C GLY A 385 -13.82 -10.75 3.79
N SER A 386 -14.57 -9.90 4.49
CA SER A 386 -15.46 -8.92 3.84
C SER A 386 -15.23 -7.48 4.34
N TRP A 387 -14.14 -6.84 3.92
CA TRP A 387 -13.68 -5.53 4.41
C TRP A 387 -14.77 -4.47 4.63
N GLY A 388 -15.51 -4.10 3.58
CA GLY A 388 -16.50 -3.02 3.67
C GLY A 388 -17.55 -3.26 4.75
N SER A 389 -18.16 -4.45 4.76
CA SER A 389 -19.15 -4.84 5.79
C SER A 389 -18.57 -4.85 7.22
N GLN A 390 -17.27 -5.12 7.35
CA GLN A 390 -16.60 -5.20 8.64
C GLN A 390 -16.10 -3.84 9.14
N THR A 391 -15.97 -2.84 8.29
CA THR A 391 -15.34 -1.55 8.65
C THR A 391 -16.27 -0.35 8.46
N HIS A 392 -16.99 -0.27 7.34
CA HIS A 392 -17.81 0.89 6.98
C HIS A 392 -18.92 1.14 8.01
N GLY A 393 -19.17 2.42 8.31
CA GLY A 393 -20.13 2.86 9.32
C GLY A 393 -19.67 2.71 10.76
N LYS A 394 -18.43 2.26 11.02
CA LYS A 394 -17.94 1.96 12.37
C LYS A 394 -16.91 2.95 12.89
N THR A 395 -16.82 3.00 14.22
CA THR A 395 -15.69 3.60 14.95
C THR A 395 -14.98 2.48 15.70
N ILE A 396 -13.70 2.29 15.42
CA ILE A 396 -12.93 1.12 15.83
C ILE A 396 -11.75 1.59 16.69
N ASP A 397 -11.60 1.00 17.88
CA ASP A 397 -10.45 1.24 18.73
C ASP A 397 -9.22 0.50 18.16
N ALA A 398 -8.30 1.27 17.59
CA ALA A 398 -7.11 0.77 16.91
C ALA A 398 -5.95 0.45 17.87
N SER A 399 -6.14 0.59 19.18
CA SER A 399 -5.10 0.30 20.19
C SER A 399 -5.04 -1.17 20.65
N LYS A 400 -6.02 -2.00 20.23
CA LYS A 400 -6.10 -3.41 20.63
C LYS A 400 -4.89 -4.23 20.16
N SER A 401 -4.56 -5.28 20.88
CA SER A 401 -3.41 -6.14 20.57
C SER A 401 -3.50 -6.82 19.20
N ASN A 402 -4.70 -7.15 18.73
CA ASN A 402 -4.93 -7.75 17.40
C ASN A 402 -4.85 -6.74 16.25
N CYS A 403 -4.62 -5.45 16.51
CA CYS A 403 -4.33 -4.45 15.48
C CYS A 403 -2.85 -4.42 15.06
N TYR A 404 -2.00 -5.18 15.75
CA TYR A 404 -0.56 -5.22 15.52
C TYR A 404 -0.18 -6.51 14.81
N THR A 405 0.64 -6.41 13.77
CA THR A 405 1.23 -7.58 13.12
C THR A 405 2.25 -8.23 14.04
N PHE A 406 3.04 -7.44 14.77
CA PHE A 406 3.96 -7.95 15.79
C PHE A 406 4.22 -6.94 16.91
N ASN A 407 4.70 -7.48 18.04
CA ASN A 407 5.31 -6.74 19.14
C ASN A 407 6.56 -7.52 19.59
N ALA A 408 7.73 -6.98 19.28
CA ALA A 408 9.01 -7.65 19.43
C ALA A 408 9.93 -6.93 20.42
N THR A 409 10.71 -7.69 21.18
CA THR A 409 11.82 -7.15 21.98
C THR A 409 12.98 -6.80 21.05
N ILE A 410 13.67 -5.69 21.29
CA ILE A 410 14.86 -5.29 20.52
C ILE A 410 16.10 -5.16 21.43
N PRO A 411 17.32 -5.27 20.89
CA PRO A 411 18.55 -5.11 21.65
C PRO A 411 18.63 -3.76 22.38
N ALA A 412 19.18 -3.77 23.59
CA ALA A 412 19.44 -2.56 24.35
C ALA A 412 20.58 -1.72 23.72
N GLY A 413 20.59 -0.42 24.02
CA GLY A 413 21.68 0.48 23.63
C GLY A 413 21.65 0.93 22.17
N LEU A 414 20.56 0.66 21.43
CA LEU A 414 20.33 1.23 20.12
C LEU A 414 20.01 2.73 20.22
N GLN A 415 20.45 3.50 19.24
CA GLN A 415 20.23 4.95 19.17
C GLN A 415 19.74 5.32 17.78
N ILE A 416 18.75 6.19 17.72
CA ILE A 416 18.22 6.77 16.48
C ILE A 416 18.58 8.25 16.52
N GLY A 417 19.36 8.70 15.54
CA GLY A 417 19.63 10.12 15.33
C GLY A 417 18.39 10.85 14.85
N SER A 418 18.43 12.16 14.89
CA SER A 418 17.37 13.00 14.31
C SER A 418 17.97 14.10 13.45
N SER A 419 17.22 14.47 12.42
CA SER A 419 17.51 15.65 11.61
C SER A 419 16.20 16.27 11.20
N PHE A 420 16.11 17.60 11.27
CA PHE A 420 14.94 18.36 10.85
C PHE A 420 13.60 17.78 11.36
N MET A 421 13.48 17.61 12.68
CA MET A 421 12.27 17.06 13.35
C MET A 421 11.90 15.61 12.96
N GLY A 422 12.69 14.94 12.12
CA GLY A 422 12.51 13.54 11.71
C GLY A 422 13.54 12.61 12.35
N SER A 423 13.19 11.33 12.44
CA SER A 423 14.12 10.27 12.85
C SER A 423 14.97 9.82 11.66
N ALA A 424 16.27 9.61 11.89
CA ALA A 424 17.22 9.10 10.89
C ALA A 424 17.08 7.58 10.75
N LEU A 425 15.96 7.15 10.17
CA LEU A 425 15.64 5.74 9.98
C LEU A 425 14.87 5.50 8.68
N LYS A 426 14.94 4.27 8.19
CA LYS A 426 14.20 3.78 7.03
C LYS A 426 13.61 2.41 7.34
N VAL A 427 12.38 2.19 6.91
CA VAL A 427 11.72 0.89 6.96
C VAL A 427 11.70 0.29 5.56
N TYR A 428 12.11 -0.96 5.46
CA TYR A 428 12.01 -1.83 4.30
C TYR A 428 11.06 -3.00 4.62
N PRO A 429 10.60 -3.78 3.63
CA PRO A 429 9.71 -4.91 3.88
C PRO A 429 10.27 -5.95 4.87
N ASP A 430 11.59 -6.15 4.87
CA ASP A 430 12.32 -7.19 5.61
C ASP A 430 13.08 -6.66 6.84
N ARG A 431 13.24 -5.34 6.98
CA ARG A 431 14.03 -4.73 8.07
C ARG A 431 13.73 -3.27 8.35
N VAL A 432 14.13 -2.82 9.54
CA VAL A 432 14.29 -1.41 9.90
C VAL A 432 15.78 -1.09 9.98
N VAL A 433 16.22 -0.03 9.33
CA VAL A 433 17.59 0.49 9.37
C VAL A 433 17.58 1.88 9.98
N ALA A 434 18.49 2.13 10.93
CA ALA A 434 18.61 3.46 11.53
C ALA A 434 20.05 3.89 11.69
N MET A 435 20.24 5.20 11.74
CA MET A 435 21.52 5.86 11.90
C MET A 435 21.49 6.77 13.11
N SER A 436 22.58 6.81 13.86
CA SER A 436 22.88 7.85 14.85
C SER A 436 24.27 8.42 14.56
N PHE A 437 24.45 9.71 14.79
CA PHE A 437 25.67 10.41 14.40
C PHE A 437 26.01 11.54 15.37
N ASN A 438 27.29 11.87 15.42
CA ASN A 438 27.85 13.05 16.08
C ASN A 438 29.19 13.40 15.42
N HIS A 439 29.89 14.40 15.96
CA HIS A 439 31.18 14.88 15.44
C HIS A 439 32.34 13.89 15.45
N THR A 440 32.18 12.68 16.01
CA THR A 440 33.27 11.70 16.14
C THR A 440 32.98 10.36 15.50
N HIS A 441 31.71 10.02 15.30
CA HIS A 441 31.33 8.75 14.71
C HIS A 441 29.91 8.77 14.14
N VAL A 442 29.67 7.85 13.22
CA VAL A 442 28.36 7.46 12.74
C VAL A 442 28.14 6.00 13.10
N ARG A 443 26.99 5.67 13.66
CA ARG A 443 26.58 4.30 13.99
C ARG A 443 25.33 3.94 13.22
N VAL A 444 25.38 2.84 12.48
CA VAL A 444 24.27 2.33 11.66
C VAL A 444 23.95 0.91 12.09
N TRP A 445 22.68 0.63 12.34
CA TRP A 445 22.20 -0.68 12.74
C TRP A 445 20.92 -1.07 11.99
N GLY A 446 20.67 -2.37 11.93
CA GLY A 446 19.50 -2.96 11.28
C GLY A 446 18.83 -4.01 12.16
N LEU A 447 17.50 -4.02 12.17
CA LEU A 447 16.67 -5.03 12.83
C LEU A 447 15.78 -5.72 11.80
N SER A 448 15.61 -7.03 11.91
CA SER A 448 14.69 -7.78 11.03
C SER A 448 13.23 -7.46 11.37
N THR A 449 12.39 -7.44 10.33
CA THR A 449 10.93 -7.46 10.41
C THR A 449 10.33 -8.71 9.77
N GLU A 450 11.17 -9.68 9.42
CA GLU A 450 10.72 -10.95 8.84
C GLU A 450 9.95 -11.78 9.87
N PRO A 451 8.90 -12.50 9.45
CA PRO A 451 8.12 -13.37 10.33
C PRO A 451 8.98 -14.34 11.16
N GLY A 452 8.85 -14.28 12.48
CA GLY A 452 9.58 -15.12 13.43
C GLY A 452 10.99 -14.62 13.79
N CYS A 453 11.48 -13.55 13.14
CA CYS A 453 12.77 -12.92 13.43
C CYS A 453 12.63 -11.44 13.84
N GLU A 454 11.40 -10.96 14.09
CA GLU A 454 11.13 -9.56 14.34
C GLU A 454 11.95 -9.03 15.53
N GLY A 455 12.64 -7.91 15.32
CA GLY A 455 13.48 -7.29 16.35
C GLY A 455 14.88 -7.91 16.51
N ASN A 456 15.19 -9.01 15.82
CA ASN A 456 16.55 -9.56 15.81
C ASN A 456 17.52 -8.60 15.15
N LYS A 457 18.70 -8.45 15.75
CA LYS A 457 19.77 -7.60 15.22
C LYS A 457 20.39 -8.24 13.99
N LEU A 458 20.33 -7.55 12.85
CA LEU A 458 21.00 -7.95 11.62
C LEU A 458 22.46 -7.46 11.62
N PHE A 459 22.65 -6.18 11.94
CA PHE A 459 23.96 -5.54 11.99
C PHE A 459 23.94 -4.33 12.93
N ASP A 460 25.12 -3.90 13.37
CA ASP A 460 25.34 -2.72 14.22
C ASP A 460 26.82 -2.32 14.13
N ASN A 461 27.10 -1.33 13.29
CA ASN A 461 28.45 -0.91 12.95
C ASN A 461 28.65 0.56 13.30
N THR A 462 29.84 0.87 13.82
CA THR A 462 30.25 2.25 14.13
C THR A 462 31.47 2.59 13.29
N TRP A 463 31.38 3.72 12.58
CA TRP A 463 32.43 4.28 11.76
C TRP A 463 32.96 5.56 12.40
N THR A 464 34.28 5.73 12.42
CA THR A 464 34.94 6.92 12.96
C THR A 464 34.90 8.06 11.94
N ALA A 465 34.35 9.20 12.36
CA ALA A 465 34.26 10.39 11.52
C ALA A 465 35.64 11.07 11.34
N PRO A 466 35.85 11.83 10.24
CA PRO A 466 37.04 12.64 10.06
C PRO A 466 37.22 13.64 11.20
N THR A 467 38.47 13.97 11.55
CA THR A 467 38.75 14.91 12.65
C THR A 467 38.21 16.32 12.39
N SER A 468 38.08 16.69 11.11
CA SER A 468 37.46 17.95 10.66
C SER A 468 36.05 18.14 11.21
N TRP A 469 35.27 17.06 11.42
CA TRP A 469 33.91 17.17 11.94
C TRP A 469 33.88 17.73 13.37
N LYS A 470 34.81 17.26 14.20
CA LYS A 470 34.96 17.73 15.59
C LYS A 470 35.64 19.08 15.67
N GLU A 471 36.67 19.30 14.88
CA GLU A 471 37.43 20.56 14.87
C GLU A 471 36.59 21.73 14.33
N GLY A 472 35.84 21.49 13.26
CA GLY A 472 34.95 22.47 12.65
C GLY A 472 33.57 22.57 13.29
N TYR A 473 33.24 21.67 14.24
CA TYR A 473 31.92 21.55 14.85
C TYR A 473 30.80 21.51 13.79
N VAL A 474 30.96 20.61 12.81
CA VAL A 474 30.15 20.59 11.60
C VAL A 474 28.68 20.30 11.87
N THR A 475 27.82 20.82 11.02
CA THR A 475 26.39 20.55 10.98
C THR A 475 26.13 19.28 10.16
N GLN A 476 25.43 18.32 10.77
CA GLN A 476 25.10 17.02 10.18
C GLN A 476 23.61 16.92 9.89
N HIS A 477 23.26 16.54 8.67
CA HIS A 477 21.89 16.29 8.27
C HIS A 477 21.71 14.87 7.77
N TYR A 478 20.69 14.19 8.30
CA TYR A 478 20.26 12.92 7.72
C TYR A 478 19.80 13.18 6.28
N GLY A 479 20.34 12.41 5.34
CA GLY A 479 20.00 12.50 3.94
C GLY A 479 18.82 11.59 3.60
N THR A 480 19.08 10.61 2.75
CA THR A 480 18.08 9.64 2.29
C THR A 480 18.61 8.20 2.42
N ALA A 481 17.75 7.21 2.21
CA ALA A 481 18.10 5.81 2.14
C ALA A 481 17.40 5.09 0.97
N THR A 482 18.08 4.11 0.38
CA THR A 482 17.54 3.23 -0.66
C THR A 482 18.19 1.84 -0.61
N ASN A 483 17.50 0.84 -1.15
CA ASN A 483 17.99 -0.51 -1.43
C ASN A 483 17.94 -0.87 -2.93
N GLU A 484 17.84 0.12 -3.82
CA GLU A 484 17.78 -0.09 -5.28
C GLU A 484 19.13 -0.47 -5.91
N VAL A 485 20.22 -0.39 -5.14
CA VAL A 485 21.55 -0.85 -5.56
C VAL A 485 22.06 -1.91 -4.60
N GLU A 486 23.03 -2.70 -5.07
CA GLU A 486 23.83 -3.59 -4.23
C GLU A 486 24.31 -2.87 -2.96
N ASP A 487 24.19 -3.55 -1.81
CA ASP A 487 24.39 -3.03 -0.45
C ASP A 487 23.41 -1.92 0.02
N GLY A 488 22.70 -1.29 -0.92
CA GLY A 488 21.95 -0.05 -0.76
C GLY A 488 22.76 1.06 -0.08
N PHE A 489 22.15 2.21 0.18
CA PHE A 489 22.82 3.26 0.94
C PHE A 489 21.87 4.04 1.83
N ILE A 490 22.41 4.58 2.93
CA ILE A 490 21.81 5.58 3.81
C ILE A 490 22.82 6.71 3.99
N THR A 491 22.42 7.96 3.75
CA THR A 491 23.35 9.09 3.66
C THR A 491 23.28 10.07 4.82
N LEU A 492 24.42 10.72 5.06
CA LEU A 492 24.58 11.85 5.95
C LEU A 492 25.23 13.00 5.18
N TRP A 493 24.59 14.16 5.16
CA TRP A 493 25.13 15.40 4.61
C TRP A 493 25.91 16.17 5.66
N ILE A 494 27.11 16.62 5.30
CA ILE A 494 27.96 17.48 6.14
C ILE A 494 28.05 18.86 5.51
N LYS A 495 27.33 19.82 6.11
CA LYS A 495 27.10 21.14 5.53
C LYS A 495 28.39 21.90 5.24
N GLU A 496 29.34 21.93 6.17
CA GLU A 496 30.56 22.73 6.07
C GLU A 496 31.60 22.10 5.12
N GLU A 497 31.48 20.80 4.84
CA GLU A 497 32.28 20.12 3.81
C GLU A 497 31.57 20.07 2.44
N GLN A 498 30.26 20.34 2.42
CA GLN A 498 29.37 20.17 1.28
C GLN A 498 29.42 18.77 0.66
N LYS A 499 29.41 17.73 1.51
CA LYS A 499 29.57 16.34 1.09
C LYS A 499 28.51 15.42 1.66
N HIS A 500 28.16 14.41 0.87
CA HIS A 500 27.45 13.23 1.35
C HIS A 500 28.42 12.15 1.78
N TYR A 501 28.06 11.45 2.87
CA TYR A 501 28.70 10.25 3.36
C TYR A 501 27.67 9.13 3.38
N ALA A 502 27.96 8.00 2.73
CA ALA A 502 27.04 6.88 2.61
C ALA A 502 27.49 5.67 3.43
N PHE A 503 26.51 4.95 3.95
CA PHE A 503 26.68 3.71 4.68
C PHE A 503 25.71 2.67 4.11
N SER A 504 26.08 1.39 4.16
CA SER A 504 25.24 0.29 3.66
C SER A 504 24.00 0.11 4.53
N VAL A 505 22.86 -0.14 3.89
CA VAL A 505 21.62 -0.53 4.57
C VAL A 505 21.50 -2.04 4.79
N GLU A 506 22.40 -2.83 4.20
CA GLU A 506 22.50 -4.28 4.39
C GLU A 506 23.42 -4.66 5.55
N ASN A 507 24.46 -3.84 5.82
CA ASN A 507 25.47 -4.18 6.81
C ASN A 507 25.98 -2.99 7.65
N GLY A 508 25.55 -1.76 7.40
CA GLY A 508 25.91 -0.58 8.21
C GLY A 508 27.35 -0.10 8.06
N LYS A 509 28.16 -0.67 7.15
CA LYS A 509 29.54 -0.21 6.90
C LYS A 509 29.53 1.07 6.06
N TYR A 510 30.53 1.90 6.27
CA TYR A 510 30.83 3.03 5.38
C TYR A 510 31.09 2.53 3.96
N LEU A 511 30.52 3.23 2.97
CA LEU A 511 30.66 2.92 1.55
C LEU A 511 31.54 3.96 0.85
N TRP A 512 31.08 5.21 0.81
CA TRP A 512 31.69 6.25 0.02
C TRP A 512 31.38 7.65 0.55
N THR A 513 32.10 8.64 0.01
CA THR A 513 31.83 10.06 0.18
C THR A 513 31.89 10.74 -1.18
N THR A 514 31.06 11.76 -1.39
CA THR A 514 31.05 12.52 -2.64
C THR A 514 32.20 13.54 -2.68
N ASP A 515 32.45 14.06 -3.88
CA ASP A 515 33.11 15.35 -4.00
C ASP A 515 32.26 16.47 -3.36
N SER A 516 32.91 17.60 -3.08
CA SER A 516 32.25 18.77 -2.49
C SER A 516 31.34 19.42 -3.53
N GLU A 517 30.09 19.67 -3.16
CA GLU A 517 29.15 20.47 -3.97
C GLU A 517 29.50 21.96 -3.90
N TYR A 518 28.91 22.75 -4.80
CA TYR A 518 29.03 24.20 -4.77
C TYR A 518 28.63 24.77 -3.41
N TYR A 519 29.44 25.69 -2.88
CA TYR A 519 29.32 26.17 -1.49
C TYR A 519 27.93 26.70 -1.15
N ALA A 520 27.19 27.24 -2.14
CA ALA A 520 25.88 27.78 -1.88
C ALA A 520 24.86 26.71 -1.47
N ASN A 521 25.07 25.43 -1.81
CA ASN A 521 24.27 24.32 -1.29
C ASN A 521 24.43 24.10 0.23
N ALA A 522 25.44 24.72 0.86
CA ALA A 522 25.50 24.79 2.32
C ALA A 522 24.42 25.73 2.91
N TYR A 523 23.87 26.64 2.10
CA TYR A 523 22.74 27.48 2.50
C TYR A 523 21.43 26.73 2.29
N GLY A 524 20.54 26.93 3.24
CA GLY A 524 19.34 26.13 3.39
C GLY A 524 19.26 25.50 4.78
N TRP A 525 18.04 25.22 5.24
CA TRP A 525 17.78 24.48 6.47
C TRP A 525 17.76 22.96 6.23
N GLY A 526 18.90 22.39 5.82
CA GLY A 526 19.04 20.95 5.55
C GLY A 526 18.10 20.47 4.43
N ASN A 527 17.44 19.32 4.62
CA ASN A 527 16.54 18.71 3.64
C ASN A 527 15.29 19.55 3.30
N ALA A 528 15.05 20.67 4.00
CA ALA A 528 13.93 21.57 3.71
C ALA A 528 14.22 22.58 2.61
N GLU A 529 15.50 22.84 2.31
CA GLU A 529 15.92 23.82 1.30
C GLU A 529 17.03 23.26 0.36
N HIS A 530 17.48 22.02 0.63
CA HIS A 530 18.42 21.24 -0.18
C HIS A 530 17.84 19.82 -0.34
N THR A 531 17.40 19.45 -1.55
CA THR A 531 16.82 18.13 -1.80
C THR A 531 17.89 17.07 -2.04
N TRP A 532 17.76 15.92 -1.38
CA TRP A 532 18.61 14.73 -1.56
C TRP A 532 17.74 13.49 -1.75
N TYR A 533 17.60 13.02 -2.99
CA TYR A 533 16.70 11.92 -3.30
C TYR A 533 17.42 10.77 -3.99
N ALA A 534 17.10 9.57 -3.55
CA ALA A 534 17.61 8.35 -4.15
C ALA A 534 16.57 7.77 -5.13
N ALA A 535 16.98 7.53 -6.36
CA ALA A 535 16.16 6.88 -7.37
C ALA A 535 17.03 6.28 -8.47
N TYR A 536 16.56 5.20 -9.10
CA TYR A 536 17.26 4.51 -10.19
C TYR A 536 18.69 4.12 -9.82
N GLY A 537 18.90 3.83 -8.53
CA GLY A 537 20.21 3.51 -7.98
C GLY A 537 21.23 4.66 -7.88
N ASN A 538 20.79 5.91 -8.03
CA ASN A 538 21.62 7.11 -7.88
C ASN A 538 21.17 7.98 -6.72
N LEU A 539 22.02 8.90 -6.29
CA LEU A 539 21.66 10.01 -5.41
C LEU A 539 21.62 11.31 -6.21
N TYR A 540 20.47 11.98 -6.19
CA TYR A 540 20.25 13.29 -6.77
C TYR A 540 20.28 14.37 -5.70
N SER A 541 21.03 15.44 -5.93
CA SER A 541 21.21 16.53 -4.97
C SER A 541 21.12 17.90 -5.64
N ILE A 542 20.33 18.81 -5.08
CA ILE A 542 20.25 20.22 -5.53
C ILE A 542 19.77 21.14 -4.41
N GLY A 543 20.36 22.33 -4.34
CA GLY A 543 19.96 23.39 -3.42
C GLY A 543 20.16 24.78 -4.03
N VAL A 544 20.49 25.75 -3.18
CA VAL A 544 20.64 27.17 -3.54
C VAL A 544 21.72 27.41 -4.61
N GLY A 545 22.68 26.51 -4.75
CA GLY A 545 23.69 26.56 -5.80
C GLY A 545 23.14 26.38 -7.22
N GLY A 546 21.96 25.78 -7.36
CA GLY A 546 21.30 25.61 -8.65
C GLY A 546 21.97 24.60 -9.58
N ASP A 547 22.95 23.84 -9.10
CA ASP A 547 23.49 22.67 -9.81
C ASP A 547 22.78 21.42 -9.31
N LEU A 548 22.14 20.67 -10.22
CA LEU A 548 21.65 19.32 -9.96
C LEU A 548 22.81 18.33 -10.14
N TYR A 549 23.16 17.63 -9.06
CA TYR A 549 24.17 16.59 -9.05
C TYR A 549 23.51 15.22 -9.14
N CYS A 550 24.09 14.33 -9.93
CA CYS A 550 23.78 12.90 -9.92
C CYS A 550 25.02 12.11 -9.53
N TYR A 551 24.94 11.41 -8.39
CA TYR A 551 25.99 10.55 -7.89
C TYR A 551 25.62 9.08 -8.08
N ASP A 552 26.59 8.29 -8.54
CA ASP A 552 26.47 6.84 -8.60
C ASP A 552 26.27 6.27 -7.20
N GLY A 553 25.17 5.53 -6.98
CA GLY A 553 24.82 5.04 -5.64
C GLY A 553 25.77 3.98 -5.07
N LYS A 554 26.60 3.34 -5.90
CA LYS A 554 27.58 2.34 -5.46
C LYS A 554 28.91 2.97 -5.05
N THR A 555 29.29 4.08 -5.67
CA THR A 555 30.65 4.63 -5.55
C THR A 555 30.69 6.05 -5.01
N GLY A 556 29.59 6.80 -5.05
CA GLY A 556 29.53 8.22 -4.71
C GLY A 556 30.18 9.13 -5.75
N ALA A 557 30.62 8.58 -6.90
CA ALA A 557 31.22 9.36 -7.96
C ALA A 557 30.16 10.19 -8.70
N THR A 558 30.50 11.44 -9.04
CA THR A 558 29.65 12.29 -9.88
C THR A 558 29.53 11.70 -11.28
N LEU A 559 28.32 11.31 -11.68
CA LEU A 559 28.02 10.84 -13.03
C LEU A 559 27.82 12.01 -13.99
N TRP A 560 27.06 13.01 -13.55
CA TRP A 560 26.83 14.24 -14.29
C TRP A 560 26.34 15.35 -13.35
N THR A 561 26.43 16.59 -13.84
CA THR A 561 25.81 17.76 -13.23
C THR A 561 24.99 18.51 -14.28
N TYR A 562 23.94 19.21 -13.83
CA TYR A 562 23.12 20.08 -14.66
C TYR A 562 22.90 21.41 -13.95
N ALA A 563 23.43 22.49 -14.51
CA ALA A 563 23.24 23.84 -13.97
C ALA A 563 21.90 24.41 -14.43
N LEU A 564 21.10 24.92 -13.50
CA LEU A 564 19.90 25.69 -13.78
C LEU A 564 20.30 27.12 -14.15
N ASP A 565 21.04 27.26 -15.25
CA ASP A 565 21.63 28.53 -15.69
C ASP A 565 20.59 29.64 -15.76
N ASP A 566 20.89 30.77 -15.12
CA ASP A 566 20.17 32.00 -15.36
C ASP A 566 20.93 32.89 -16.34
N LEU A 567 20.45 32.90 -17.58
CA LEU A 567 21.06 33.65 -18.68
C LEU A 567 20.99 35.18 -18.49
N TYR A 568 20.18 35.66 -17.54
CA TYR A 568 19.89 37.09 -17.38
C TYR A 568 20.42 37.70 -16.07
N GLY A 569 20.88 36.88 -15.12
CA GLY A 569 21.49 37.34 -13.87
C GLY A 569 20.50 37.98 -12.88
N GLU A 570 19.28 37.48 -12.83
CA GLU A 570 18.17 37.89 -11.97
C GLU A 570 18.37 37.50 -10.48
N PRO A 571 18.76 36.26 -10.10
CA PRO A 571 19.02 35.93 -8.71
C PRO A 571 20.24 36.65 -8.14
N VAL A 572 20.08 37.24 -6.95
CA VAL A 572 21.20 37.78 -6.18
C VAL A 572 22.08 36.69 -5.54
N THR A 573 21.67 35.43 -5.63
CA THR A 573 22.30 34.27 -4.96
C THR A 573 23.35 33.56 -5.82
N GLY A 574 23.41 33.84 -7.13
CA GLY A 574 24.36 33.16 -8.03
C GLY A 574 24.05 33.39 -9.50
N GLN A 575 24.73 32.63 -10.37
CA GLN A 575 24.45 32.59 -11.82
C GLN A 575 23.39 31.54 -12.20
N ASN A 576 22.94 30.75 -11.21
CA ASN A 576 21.96 29.68 -11.40
C ASN A 576 20.70 29.99 -10.59
N TRP A 577 19.56 29.51 -11.08
CA TRP A 577 18.32 29.46 -10.31
C TRP A 577 18.45 28.46 -9.16
N TRP A 578 17.96 28.84 -7.98
CA TRP A 578 17.78 27.87 -6.89
C TRP A 578 16.81 26.78 -7.35
N GLY A 579 17.26 25.53 -7.33
CA GLY A 579 16.46 24.37 -7.69
C GLY A 579 15.97 23.56 -6.49
N TRP A 580 14.89 22.81 -6.73
CA TRP A 580 14.28 21.88 -5.80
C TRP A 580 13.71 20.70 -6.58
N ILE A 581 14.08 19.47 -6.21
CA ILE A 581 13.49 18.29 -6.88
C ILE A 581 12.03 18.17 -6.44
N THR A 582 11.11 18.34 -7.38
CA THR A 582 9.68 18.21 -7.12
C THR A 582 9.25 16.76 -7.18
N LEU A 583 9.63 16.05 -8.25
CA LEU A 583 9.32 14.64 -8.48
C LEU A 583 10.39 14.00 -9.36
N ILE A 584 10.55 12.68 -9.24
CA ILE A 584 11.39 11.86 -10.12
C ILE A 584 10.48 10.80 -10.74
N ALA A 585 10.48 10.67 -12.06
CA ALA A 585 9.65 9.71 -12.78
C ALA A 585 10.25 9.39 -14.15
N ASP A 586 10.04 8.17 -14.65
CA ASP A 586 10.46 7.75 -16.00
C ASP A 586 11.91 8.14 -16.38
N GLY A 587 12.85 7.98 -15.43
CA GLY A 587 14.27 8.32 -15.64
C GLY A 587 14.58 9.82 -15.67
N LYS A 588 13.61 10.68 -15.33
CA LYS A 588 13.70 12.15 -15.33
C LYS A 588 13.60 12.68 -13.89
N VAL A 589 14.24 13.82 -13.65
CA VAL A 589 14.35 14.51 -12.34
C VAL A 589 13.87 15.94 -12.45
#